data_AF-A0A7U9WV47-F1
#
_entry.id   AF-A0A7U9WV47-F1
#
_cell.length_a   1.000
_cell.length_b   1.000
_cell.length_c   1.000
_cell.angle_alpha   90.00
_cell.angle_beta   90.00
_cell.angle_gamma   90.00
#
_symmetry.space_group_name_H-M   'P 1'
#
loop_
_entity.id
_entity.type
_entity.pdbx_description
1 polymer ?
#
loop_
_entity_poly.entity_id
_entity_poly.type
_entity_poly.pdbx_seq_one_letter_code
_entity_poly.pdbx_strand_id
1 'polypeptide(L)'
;MTSEALSVLQPYCENDMQLLKKISKSVFIRFHEPLAKADYDDFYSIANMTLWQAYNAYNPDMGISFDVFLRTCLKKKFSTEIRRRHRQKRFADRFAVSLDAANTDDEKRSLMDFIPSDFDTFEEVTKQQENGQYQDKIQRYISRLSNQQVNILNLLIDGYRPGEIREILEISPKEYVDNLQTMRSYENVKILF
;
A
#
# COMPACT_ATOMS: atom_id res chain seq x y z
N MET A 1 3.49 -37.92 -29.06
CA MET A 1 4.90 -37.88 -28.61
C MET A 1 5.59 -39.04 -29.31
N THR A 2 6.56 -38.78 -30.18
CA THR A 2 7.35 -39.83 -30.84
C THR A 2 8.30 -40.50 -29.83
N SER A 3 8.71 -41.75 -30.06
CA SER A 3 9.60 -42.49 -29.16
C SER A 3 10.95 -41.77 -28.94
N GLU A 4 11.43 -41.02 -29.93
CA GLU A 4 12.63 -40.18 -29.85
C GLU A 4 12.44 -38.91 -29.02
N ALA A 5 11.21 -38.37 -28.96
CA ALA A 5 10.90 -37.22 -28.11
C ALA A 5 10.99 -37.57 -26.62
N LEU A 6 10.54 -38.78 -26.28
CA LEU A 6 10.65 -39.27 -24.92
C LEU A 6 12.11 -39.45 -24.51
N SER A 7 12.97 -40.01 -25.37
CA SER A 7 14.36 -40.33 -24.99
C SER A 7 15.21 -39.09 -24.69
N VAL A 8 14.97 -37.96 -25.37
CA VAL A 8 15.69 -36.70 -25.13
C VAL A 8 15.25 -36.03 -23.83
N LEU A 9 13.94 -36.08 -23.51
CA LEU A 9 13.37 -35.43 -22.33
C LEU A 9 13.47 -36.27 -21.05
N GLN A 10 13.44 -37.59 -21.18
CA GLN A 10 13.41 -38.55 -20.08
C GLN A 10 14.46 -38.28 -18.99
N PRO A 11 15.75 -38.04 -19.31
CA PRO A 11 16.77 -37.76 -18.28
C PRO A 11 16.49 -36.50 -17.44
N TYR A 12 15.74 -35.54 -17.97
CA TYR A 12 15.40 -34.30 -17.30
C TYR A 12 14.10 -34.39 -16.48
N CYS A 13 13.23 -35.35 -16.80
CA CYS A 13 11.93 -35.56 -16.16
C CYS A 13 11.97 -36.63 -15.06
N GLU A 14 12.89 -37.58 -15.15
CA GLU A 14 13.05 -38.66 -14.17
C GLU A 14 13.53 -38.17 -12.79
N ASN A 15 13.32 -39.01 -11.77
CA ASN A 15 13.78 -38.79 -10.40
C ASN A 15 13.38 -37.42 -9.85
N ASP A 16 12.09 -37.06 -9.99
CA ASP A 16 11.58 -35.75 -9.56
C ASP A 16 12.38 -34.58 -10.16
N MET A 17 12.71 -34.71 -11.45
CA MET A 17 13.45 -33.72 -12.24
C MET A 17 14.81 -33.35 -11.65
N GLN A 18 15.50 -34.28 -10.96
CA GLN A 18 16.75 -34.00 -10.24
C GLN A 18 17.81 -33.35 -11.13
N LEU A 19 17.96 -33.81 -12.38
CA LEU A 19 18.91 -33.25 -13.33
C LEU A 19 18.54 -31.81 -13.70
N LEU A 20 17.27 -31.55 -14.04
CA LEU A 20 16.79 -30.22 -14.37
C LEU A 20 16.92 -29.27 -13.18
N LYS A 21 16.59 -29.71 -11.95
CA LYS A 21 16.77 -28.93 -10.72
C LYS A 21 18.26 -28.60 -10.49
N LYS A 22 19.17 -29.57 -10.67
CA LYS A 22 20.62 -29.38 -10.55
C LYS A 22 21.15 -28.37 -11.56
N ILE A 23 20.76 -28.49 -12.83
CA ILE A 23 21.15 -27.54 -13.89
C ILE A 23 20.61 -26.16 -13.55
N SER A 24 19.33 -26.07 -13.21
CA SER A 24 18.67 -24.80 -12.89
C SER A 24 19.38 -24.08 -11.74
N LYS A 25 19.64 -24.81 -10.65
CA LYS A 25 20.36 -24.31 -9.48
C LYS A 25 21.76 -23.80 -9.84
N SER A 26 22.49 -24.52 -10.71
CA SER A 26 23.81 -24.08 -11.18
C SER A 26 23.78 -22.80 -12.03
N VAL A 27 22.64 -22.49 -12.65
CA VAL A 27 22.46 -21.29 -13.48
C VAL A 27 22.04 -20.12 -12.60
N PHE A 28 21.01 -20.28 -11.75
CA PHE A 28 20.49 -19.13 -11.02
C PHE A 28 21.29 -18.75 -9.76
N ILE A 29 22.08 -19.66 -9.17
CA ILE A 29 23.04 -19.29 -8.09
C ILE A 29 24.04 -18.24 -8.58
N ARG A 30 24.39 -18.25 -9.87
CA ARG A 30 25.34 -17.28 -10.45
C ARG A 30 24.80 -15.86 -10.49
N PHE A 31 23.50 -15.66 -10.26
CA PHE A 31 22.94 -14.32 -10.17
C PHE A 31 23.06 -13.72 -8.76
N HIS A 32 23.55 -14.47 -7.77
CA HIS A 32 23.78 -13.99 -6.40
C HIS A 32 22.54 -13.39 -5.71
N GLU A 33 21.34 -13.84 -6.05
CA GLU A 33 20.10 -13.39 -5.42
C GLU A 33 19.79 -14.20 -4.14
N PRO A 34 19.42 -13.52 -3.04
CA PRO A 34 18.84 -14.18 -1.88
C PRO A 34 17.41 -14.61 -2.23
N LEU A 35 17.17 -15.91 -2.27
CA LEU A 35 15.88 -16.51 -2.61
C LEU A 35 15.31 -17.24 -1.39
N ALA A 36 14.03 -17.02 -1.10
CA ALA A 36 13.26 -17.82 -0.15
C ALA A 36 12.93 -19.19 -0.77
N LYS A 37 12.51 -20.16 0.05
CA LYS A 37 12.20 -21.53 -0.43
C LYS A 37 11.16 -21.52 -1.56
N ALA A 38 10.08 -20.74 -1.42
CA ALA A 38 9.04 -20.60 -2.44
C ALA A 38 9.59 -20.06 -3.77
N ASP A 39 10.58 -19.17 -3.72
CA ASP A 39 11.20 -18.64 -4.93
C ASP A 39 11.94 -19.73 -5.72
N TYR A 40 12.59 -20.68 -5.04
CA TYR A 40 13.23 -21.81 -5.73
C TYR A 40 12.22 -22.68 -6.48
N ASP A 41 11.03 -22.90 -5.90
CA ASP A 41 9.98 -23.70 -6.52
C ASP A 41 9.41 -23.00 -7.78
N ASP A 42 9.30 -21.67 -7.77
CA ASP A 42 8.97 -20.89 -8.97
C ASP A 42 10.03 -21.07 -10.08
N PHE A 43 11.31 -20.97 -9.73
CA PHE A 43 12.40 -21.16 -10.70
C PHE A 43 12.40 -22.56 -11.30
N TYR A 44 12.09 -23.60 -10.50
CA TYR A 44 11.96 -24.96 -11.02
C TYR A 44 10.73 -25.14 -11.92
N SER A 45 9.62 -24.47 -11.60
CA SER A 45 8.43 -24.46 -12.46
C SER A 45 8.71 -23.77 -13.81
N ILE A 46 9.43 -22.65 -13.79
CA ILE A 46 9.92 -21.97 -15.01
C ILE A 46 10.86 -22.89 -15.78
N ALA A 47 11.75 -23.61 -15.10
CA ALA A 47 12.66 -24.54 -15.73
C ALA A 47 11.93 -25.65 -16.47
N ASN A 48 10.90 -26.24 -15.85
CA ASN A 48 10.09 -27.30 -16.43
C ASN A 48 9.36 -26.82 -17.70
N MET A 49 8.72 -25.65 -17.63
CA MET A 49 8.10 -25.04 -18.82
C MET A 49 9.14 -24.73 -19.91
N THR A 50 10.32 -24.24 -19.52
CA THR A 50 11.40 -23.90 -20.46
C THR A 50 11.99 -25.14 -21.12
N LEU A 51 12.07 -26.27 -20.42
CA LEU A 51 12.51 -27.55 -20.97
C LEU A 51 11.61 -27.97 -22.14
N TRP A 52 10.30 -27.94 -21.94
CA TRP A 52 9.33 -28.29 -22.99
C TRP A 52 9.41 -27.33 -24.19
N GLN A 53 9.50 -26.01 -23.92
CA GLN A 53 9.66 -25.01 -24.97
C GLN A 53 10.98 -25.17 -25.74
N ALA A 54 12.08 -25.45 -25.04
CA ALA A 54 13.39 -25.65 -25.63
C ALA A 54 13.39 -26.91 -26.51
N TYR A 55 12.77 -27.99 -26.07
CA TYR A 55 12.64 -29.21 -26.88
C TYR A 55 11.92 -28.93 -28.20
N ASN A 56 10.78 -28.25 -28.17
CA ASN A 56 10.02 -27.92 -29.38
C ASN A 56 10.72 -26.94 -30.32
N ALA A 57 11.66 -26.14 -29.80
CA ALA A 57 12.41 -25.15 -30.57
C ALA A 57 13.81 -25.64 -31.00
N TYR A 58 14.25 -26.80 -30.51
CA TYR A 58 15.58 -27.31 -30.77
C TYR A 58 15.68 -27.90 -32.17
N ASN A 59 16.73 -27.51 -32.90
CA ASN A 59 17.08 -28.12 -34.18
C ASN A 59 18.42 -28.87 -34.04
N PRO A 60 18.46 -30.19 -34.26
CA PRO A 60 19.70 -30.98 -34.25
C PRO A 60 20.80 -30.46 -35.20
N ASP A 61 20.43 -29.77 -36.29
CA ASP A 61 21.37 -29.25 -37.29
C ASP A 61 22.18 -28.03 -36.79
N MET A 62 21.86 -27.50 -35.60
CA MET A 62 22.59 -26.36 -35.01
C MET A 62 24.01 -26.71 -34.55
N GLY A 63 24.41 -27.99 -34.55
CA GLY A 63 25.77 -28.43 -34.17
C GLY A 63 26.11 -28.30 -32.68
N ILE A 64 25.12 -28.05 -31.83
CA ILE A 64 25.26 -28.00 -30.37
C ILE A 64 24.38 -29.07 -29.73
N SER A 65 24.76 -29.59 -28.58
CA SER A 65 23.91 -30.55 -27.86
C SER A 65 22.67 -29.88 -27.25
N PHE A 66 21.59 -30.65 -27.10
CA PHE A 66 20.37 -30.18 -26.44
C PHE A 66 20.64 -29.64 -25.04
N ASP A 67 21.55 -30.27 -24.27
CA ASP A 67 21.93 -29.80 -22.93
C ASP A 67 22.48 -28.37 -22.94
N VAL A 68 23.38 -28.06 -23.90
CA VAL A 68 23.96 -26.71 -24.06
C VAL A 68 22.90 -25.70 -24.48
N PHE A 69 22.02 -26.09 -25.40
CA PHE A 69 20.91 -25.26 -25.85
C PHE A 69 19.94 -24.96 -24.71
N LEU A 70 19.54 -25.98 -23.94
CA LEU A 70 18.66 -25.87 -22.79
C LEU A 70 19.25 -24.95 -21.72
N ARG A 71 20.54 -25.10 -21.38
CA ARG A 71 21.23 -24.22 -20.42
C ARG A 71 21.18 -22.76 -20.84
N THR A 72 21.30 -22.49 -22.14
CA THR A 72 21.20 -21.13 -22.69
C THR A 72 19.78 -20.59 -22.59
N CYS A 73 18.77 -21.40 -22.88
CA CYS A 73 17.35 -21.04 -22.72
C CYS A 73 17.01 -20.74 -21.26
N LEU A 74 17.42 -21.61 -20.34
CA LEU A 74 17.24 -21.44 -18.89
C LEU A 74 17.91 -20.16 -18.40
N LYS A 75 19.16 -19.90 -18.79
CA LYS A 75 19.87 -18.66 -18.43
C LYS A 75 19.08 -17.43 -18.86
N LYS A 76 18.60 -17.38 -20.10
CA LYS A 76 17.80 -16.24 -20.61
C LYS A 76 16.48 -16.07 -19.85
N LYS A 77 15.77 -17.17 -19.58
CA LYS A 77 14.49 -17.15 -18.84
C LYS A 77 14.68 -16.71 -17.40
N PHE A 78 15.67 -17.25 -16.69
CA PHE A 78 15.97 -16.85 -15.31
C PHE A 78 16.44 -15.41 -15.21
N SER A 79 17.30 -14.93 -16.12
CA SER A 79 17.66 -13.50 -16.15
C SER A 79 16.44 -12.60 -16.37
N THR A 80 15.49 -13.03 -17.21
CA THR A 80 14.24 -12.29 -17.40
C THR A 80 13.40 -12.27 -16.13
N GLU A 81 13.33 -13.39 -15.41
CA GLU A 81 12.58 -13.49 -14.17
C GLU A 81 13.18 -12.65 -13.05
N ILE A 82 14.50 -12.69 -12.88
CA ILE A 82 15.20 -11.85 -11.91
C ILE A 82 14.98 -10.36 -12.23
N ARG A 83 15.10 -9.96 -13.50
CA ARG A 83 14.81 -8.58 -13.90
C ARG A 83 13.34 -8.19 -13.65
N ARG A 84 12.40 -9.12 -13.77
CA ARG A 84 10.99 -8.87 -13.43
C ARG A 84 10.81 -8.66 -11.93
N ARG A 85 11.48 -9.45 -11.10
CA ARG A 85 11.48 -9.34 -9.63
C ARG A 85 12.06 -8.02 -9.14
N HIS A 86 13.08 -7.49 -9.80
CA HIS A 86 13.69 -6.18 -9.48
C HIS A 86 12.97 -4.97 -10.06
N ARG A 87 11.87 -5.15 -10.79
CA ARG A 87 11.13 -4.02 -11.36
C ARG A 87 10.49 -3.21 -10.24
N GLN A 88 10.66 -1.89 -10.25
CA GLN A 88 10.16 -0.98 -9.20
C GLN A 88 8.68 -1.17 -8.86
N LYS A 89 7.82 -1.44 -9.86
CA LYS A 89 6.39 -1.75 -9.66
C LYS A 89 6.14 -2.97 -8.73
N ARG A 90 7.12 -3.86 -8.58
CA ARG A 90 7.07 -5.10 -7.80
C ARG A 90 7.86 -5.02 -6.49
N PHE A 91 8.40 -3.84 -6.16
CA PHE A 91 9.10 -3.63 -4.90
C PHE A 91 8.19 -3.94 -3.70
N ALA A 92 6.92 -3.52 -3.76
CA ALA A 92 5.94 -3.80 -2.72
C ALA A 92 5.75 -5.30 -2.47
N ASP A 93 5.67 -6.13 -3.52
CA ASP A 93 5.48 -7.58 -3.37
C ASP A 93 6.58 -8.27 -2.53
N ARG A 94 7.78 -7.67 -2.47
CA ARG A 94 8.95 -8.24 -1.79
C ARG A 94 9.28 -7.55 -0.47
N PHE A 95 8.99 -6.26 -0.35
CA PHE A 95 9.42 -5.44 0.79
C PHE A 95 8.26 -4.83 1.58
N ALA A 96 7.01 -4.97 1.13
CA ALA A 96 5.88 -4.51 1.91
C ALA A 96 5.75 -5.35 3.19
N VAL A 97 5.40 -4.66 4.26
CA VAL A 97 5.03 -5.27 5.53
C VAL A 97 3.52 -5.37 5.58
N SER A 98 3.00 -6.47 6.12
CA SER A 98 1.56 -6.61 6.33
C SER A 98 1.04 -5.49 7.24
N LEU A 99 -0.08 -4.87 6.89
CA LEU A 99 -0.73 -3.89 7.77
C LEU A 99 -1.16 -4.51 9.11
N ASP A 100 -1.44 -5.82 9.11
CA ASP A 100 -1.77 -6.61 10.29
C ASP A 100 -0.55 -7.08 11.09
N ALA A 101 0.67 -6.73 10.65
CA ALA A 101 1.87 -7.11 11.39
C ALA A 101 1.82 -6.50 12.81
N ALA A 102 1.92 -7.36 13.82
CA ALA A 102 1.99 -6.93 15.21
C ALA A 102 3.28 -6.16 15.45
N ASN A 103 3.17 -5.03 16.17
CA ASN A 103 4.36 -4.36 16.67
C ASN A 103 5.07 -5.24 17.71
N THR A 104 6.39 -5.12 17.78
CA THR A 104 7.26 -5.93 18.65
C THR A 104 7.05 -5.70 20.15
N ASP A 105 6.17 -4.79 20.53
CA ASP A 105 5.80 -4.49 21.91
C ASP A 105 4.33 -4.86 22.15
N ASP A 106 4.09 -5.44 23.31
CA ASP A 106 2.98 -6.30 23.75
C ASP A 106 1.56 -5.68 23.75
N GLU A 107 1.18 -4.93 22.72
CA GLU A 107 -0.15 -4.40 22.53
C GLU A 107 -0.75 -4.89 21.23
N LYS A 108 -2.05 -5.23 21.26
CA LYS A 108 -2.89 -5.70 20.15
C LYS A 108 -3.10 -4.66 19.02
N ARG A 109 -2.09 -3.83 18.75
CA ARG A 109 -2.12 -2.74 17.78
C ARG A 109 -1.33 -3.15 16.55
N SER A 110 -1.98 -3.06 15.41
CA SER A 110 -1.47 -3.35 14.08
C SER A 110 -0.85 -2.09 13.47
N LEU A 111 -0.05 -2.22 12.40
CA LEU A 111 0.42 -1.05 11.64
C LEU A 111 -0.74 -0.21 11.09
N MET A 112 -1.88 -0.85 10.81
CA MET A 112 -3.10 -0.17 10.37
C MET A 112 -3.61 0.86 11.38
N ASP A 113 -3.36 0.66 12.68
CA ASP A 113 -3.80 1.58 13.74
C ASP A 113 -2.95 2.86 13.81
N PHE A 114 -1.77 2.88 13.18
CA PHE A 114 -0.83 4.01 13.21
C PHE A 114 -0.82 4.83 11.91
N ILE A 115 -1.31 4.28 10.81
CA ILE A 115 -1.31 4.97 9.51
C ILE A 115 -2.56 5.85 9.44
N PRO A 116 -2.42 7.19 9.48
CA PRO A 116 -3.57 8.07 9.36
C PRO A 116 -4.16 8.00 7.95
N SER A 117 -5.47 8.17 7.85
CA SER A 117 -6.14 8.35 6.57
C SER A 117 -5.68 9.65 5.90
N ASP A 118 -5.73 9.71 4.57
CA ASP A 118 -5.42 10.91 3.79
C ASP A 118 -6.60 11.89 3.67
N PHE A 119 -7.75 11.55 4.26
CA PHE A 119 -8.96 12.36 4.26
C PHE A 119 -9.55 12.54 5.66
N ASP A 120 -10.18 13.68 5.87
CA ASP A 120 -10.95 14.00 7.07
C ASP A 120 -12.40 13.53 6.90
N THR A 121 -12.85 12.64 7.80
CA THR A 121 -14.21 12.08 7.76
C THR A 121 -15.29 13.12 8.04
N PHE A 122 -15.02 14.11 8.88
CA PHE A 122 -15.95 15.20 9.16
C PHE A 122 -16.10 16.11 7.95
N GLU A 123 -14.99 16.45 7.28
CA GLU A 123 -15.02 17.26 6.07
C GLU A 123 -15.79 16.57 4.93
N GLU A 124 -15.60 15.26 4.72
CA GLU A 124 -16.32 14.51 3.69
C GLU A 124 -17.83 14.39 3.97
N VAL A 125 -18.23 14.15 5.22
CA VAL A 125 -19.65 14.09 5.58
C VAL A 125 -20.33 15.46 5.42
N THR A 126 -19.66 16.54 5.80
CA THR A 126 -20.21 17.90 5.67
C THR A 126 -20.32 18.36 4.22
N LYS A 127 -19.41 17.94 3.33
CA LYS A 127 -19.54 18.16 1.87
C LYS A 127 -20.80 17.50 1.30
N GLN A 128 -21.10 16.27 1.73
CA GLN A 128 -22.22 15.50 1.17
C GLN A 128 -23.60 15.96 1.67
N GLN A 129 -23.71 16.46 2.90
CA GLN A 129 -25.02 16.74 3.49
C GLN A 129 -25.68 18.03 2.97
N GLU A 130 -24.93 19.02 2.48
CA GLU A 130 -25.54 20.33 2.22
C GLU A 130 -25.02 21.10 0.98
N ASN A 131 -24.22 20.54 0.06
CA ASN A 131 -23.81 21.22 -1.19
C ASN A 131 -23.33 22.69 -0.99
N GLY A 132 -22.62 22.98 0.12
CA GLY A 132 -22.18 24.33 0.48
C GLY A 132 -23.21 25.21 1.22
N GLN A 133 -24.47 24.76 1.41
CA GLN A 133 -25.47 25.46 2.22
C GLN A 133 -25.05 25.54 3.69
N TYR A 134 -24.33 24.53 4.21
CA TYR A 134 -23.80 24.55 5.58
C TYR A 134 -22.79 25.68 5.77
N GLN A 135 -21.91 25.88 4.78
CA GLN A 135 -20.98 27.01 4.77
C GLN A 135 -21.72 28.36 4.69
N ASP A 136 -22.80 28.48 3.90
CA ASP A 136 -23.61 29.70 3.82
C ASP A 136 -24.34 29.99 5.16
N LYS A 137 -24.93 28.98 5.81
CA LYS A 137 -25.56 29.11 7.13
C LYS A 137 -24.56 29.56 8.20
N ILE A 138 -23.36 28.97 8.24
CA ILE A 138 -22.30 29.36 9.16
C ILE A 138 -21.84 30.81 8.90
N GLN A 139 -21.61 31.18 7.63
CA GLN A 139 -21.20 32.55 7.29
C GLN A 139 -22.26 33.58 7.71
N ARG A 140 -23.55 33.28 7.50
CA ARG A 140 -24.65 34.13 7.95
C ARG A 140 -24.72 34.25 9.46
N TYR A 141 -24.50 33.17 10.20
CA TYR A 141 -24.43 33.21 11.65
C TYR A 141 -23.26 34.09 12.13
N ILE A 142 -22.04 33.87 11.61
CA ILE A 142 -20.85 34.65 11.97
C ILE A 142 -21.05 36.14 11.66
N SER A 143 -21.72 36.49 10.56
CA SER A 143 -21.98 37.89 10.18
C SER A 143 -22.87 38.67 11.17
N ARG A 144 -23.59 37.97 12.07
CA ARG A 144 -24.41 38.59 13.11
C ARG A 144 -23.70 38.75 14.44
N LEU A 145 -22.51 38.16 14.57
CA LEU A 145 -21.72 38.26 15.78
C LEU A 145 -20.87 39.53 15.77
N SER A 146 -20.65 40.09 16.96
CA SER A 146 -19.66 41.16 17.12
C SER A 146 -18.24 40.61 16.98
N ASN A 147 -17.26 41.46 16.68
CA ASN A 147 -15.85 41.07 16.59
C ASN A 147 -15.36 40.34 17.85
N GLN A 148 -15.82 40.78 19.02
CA GLN A 148 -15.49 40.16 20.30
C GLN A 148 -16.10 38.76 20.44
N GLN A 149 -17.35 38.56 19.99
CA GLN A 149 -18.01 37.25 19.97
C GLN A 149 -17.35 36.28 18.97
N VAL A 150 -16.91 36.78 17.81
CA VAL A 150 -16.14 36.00 16.84
C VAL A 150 -14.81 35.55 17.43
N ASN A 151 -14.10 36.44 18.15
CA ASN A 151 -12.85 36.07 18.82
C ASN A 151 -13.08 35.01 19.92
N ILE A 152 -14.16 35.13 20.70
CA ILE A 152 -14.56 34.10 21.67
C ILE A 152 -14.86 32.77 20.96
N LEU A 153 -15.57 32.80 19.83
CA LEU A 153 -15.91 31.60 19.05
C LEU A 153 -14.66 30.90 18.51
N ASN A 154 -13.72 31.65 17.94
CA ASN A 154 -12.48 31.09 17.39
C ASN A 154 -11.65 30.41 18.48
N LEU A 155 -11.50 31.04 19.65
CA LEU A 155 -10.78 30.43 20.77
C LEU A 155 -11.50 29.19 21.33
N LEU A 156 -12.83 29.14 21.28
CA LEU A 156 -13.58 27.93 21.64
C LEU A 156 -13.36 26.80 20.62
N ILE A 157 -13.29 27.13 19.33
CA ILE A 157 -12.98 26.16 18.25
C ILE A 157 -11.57 25.60 18.43
N ASP A 158 -10.61 26.46 18.81
CA ASP A 158 -9.22 26.08 19.09
C ASP A 158 -9.07 25.31 20.42
N GLY A 159 -10.15 25.09 21.17
CA GLY A 159 -10.18 24.24 22.37
C GLY A 159 -9.79 24.92 23.67
N TYR A 160 -9.71 26.26 23.71
CA TYR A 160 -9.37 27.00 24.92
C TYR A 160 -10.51 26.96 25.96
N ARG A 161 -10.11 26.92 27.24
CA ARG A 161 -11.03 26.91 28.37
C ARG A 161 -11.59 28.32 28.64
N PRO A 162 -12.79 28.45 29.22
CA PRO A 162 -13.40 29.75 29.54
C PRO A 162 -12.52 30.71 30.35
N GLY A 163 -11.68 30.18 31.26
CA GLY A 163 -10.72 30.99 32.02
C GLY A 163 -9.62 31.56 31.13
N GLU A 164 -9.04 30.72 30.28
CA GLU A 164 -7.96 31.10 29.34
C GLU A 164 -8.46 32.11 28.31
N ILE A 165 -9.68 31.93 27.77
CA ILE A 165 -10.29 32.86 26.83
C ILE A 165 -10.47 34.25 27.45
N ARG A 166 -10.91 34.30 28.71
CA ARG A 166 -11.11 35.55 29.43
C ARG A 166 -9.79 36.29 29.69
N GLU A 167 -8.73 35.55 30.00
CA GLU A 167 -7.39 36.10 30.17
C GLU A 167 -6.82 36.62 28.85
N ILE A 168 -6.95 35.86 27.76
CA ILE A 168 -6.46 36.23 26.42
C ILE A 168 -7.16 37.47 25.87
N LEU A 169 -8.48 37.55 26.05
CA LEU A 169 -9.28 38.67 25.53
C LEU A 169 -9.38 39.84 26.52
N GLU A 170 -8.83 39.70 27.72
CA GLU A 170 -8.90 40.69 28.80
C GLU A 170 -10.34 41.11 29.16
N ILE A 171 -11.28 40.16 29.14
CA ILE A 171 -12.71 40.42 29.37
C ILE A 171 -13.19 39.94 30.74
N SER A 172 -14.16 40.66 31.30
CA SER A 172 -14.72 40.32 32.61
C SER A 172 -15.54 39.01 32.56
N PRO A 173 -15.68 38.28 33.69
CA PRO A 173 -16.52 37.08 33.73
C PRO A 173 -17.97 37.35 33.31
N LYS A 174 -18.50 38.52 33.67
CA LYS A 174 -19.88 38.92 33.32
C LYS A 174 -20.01 39.14 31.82
N GLU A 175 -19.08 39.89 31.24
CA GLU A 175 -19.04 40.18 29.81
C GLU A 175 -18.86 38.92 28.95
N TYR A 176 -18.04 37.96 29.41
CA TYR A 176 -17.93 36.66 28.75
C TYR A 176 -19.26 35.91 28.75
N VAL A 177 -19.98 35.86 29.88
CA VAL A 177 -21.30 35.22 29.98
C VAL A 177 -22.33 35.92 29.10
N ASP A 178 -22.37 37.25 29.10
CA ASP A 178 -23.31 38.04 28.30
C ASP A 178 -23.09 37.82 26.79
N ASN A 179 -21.82 37.78 26.36
CA ASN A 179 -21.47 37.43 24.98
C ASN A 179 -21.90 36.00 24.63
N LEU A 180 -21.65 35.03 25.52
CA LEU A 180 -22.07 33.64 25.33
C LEU A 180 -23.59 33.47 25.24
N GLN A 181 -24.34 34.20 26.07
CA GLN A 181 -25.81 34.21 26.01
C GLN A 181 -26.30 34.77 24.67
N THR A 182 -25.67 35.84 24.19
CA THR A 182 -26.02 36.44 22.89
C THR A 182 -25.73 35.50 21.73
N MET A 183 -24.55 34.87 21.72
CA MET A 183 -24.17 33.86 20.72
C MET A 183 -25.16 32.67 20.71
N ARG A 184 -25.60 32.24 21.89
CA ARG A 184 -26.56 31.11 22.05
C ARG A 184 -28.03 31.53 21.99
N SER A 185 -28.33 32.80 21.75
CA SER A 185 -29.70 33.27 21.66
C SER A 185 -30.42 32.58 20.50
N TYR A 186 -31.71 32.28 20.69
CA TYR A 186 -32.51 31.59 19.67
C TYR A 186 -32.47 32.32 18.31
N GLU A 187 -32.42 33.64 18.31
CA GLU A 187 -32.36 34.45 17.09
C GLU A 187 -31.11 34.21 16.24
N ASN A 188 -29.99 33.91 16.89
CA ASN A 188 -28.73 33.60 16.22
C ASN A 188 -28.67 32.11 15.87
N VAL A 189 -29.02 31.24 16.81
CA VAL A 189 -28.90 29.77 16.63
C VAL A 189 -29.87 29.22 15.57
N LYS A 190 -31.07 29.80 15.40
CA LYS A 190 -32.04 29.35 14.39
C LYS A 190 -31.57 29.47 12.93
N ILE A 191 -30.45 30.14 12.67
CA ILE A 191 -29.87 30.27 11.33
C ILE A 191 -29.10 29.00 10.95
N LEU A 192 -28.62 28.27 11.96
CA LEU A 192 -27.86 27.05 11.81
C LEU A 192 -28.75 25.81 11.56
N PHE A 193 -30.08 25.96 11.65
CA PHE A 193 -31.08 24.90 11.50
C PHE A 193 -32.14 25.32 10.48
#